data_AF-A0A1H9H9Y5-F1
#
_entry.id   AF-A0A1H9H9Y5-F1
#
_cell.length_a   1.000
_cell.length_b   1.000
_cell.length_c   1.000
_cell.angle_alpha   90.00
_cell.angle_beta   90.00
_cell.angle_gamma   90.00
#
_symmetry.space_group_name_H-M   'P 1'
#
loop_
_entity.id
_entity.type
_entity.pdbx_description
1 polymer ?
#
loop_
_entity_poly.entity_id
_entity_poly.type
_entity_poly.pdbx_seq_one_letter_code
_entity_poly.pdbx_strand_id
1 'polypeptide(L)' 'MIEPANPDLPIGRQCQLLSISRSSFYYQPKGETALNLALMRQIDEQFLETSFFGVRQMT' A
#
# COMPACT_ATOMS: atom_id res chain seq x y z
N MET A 1 -18.82 0.53 -6.33
CA MET A 1 -17.88 1.32 -7.15
C MET A 1 -18.14 2.80 -6.86
N ILE A 2 -17.14 3.69 -6.99
CA ILE A 2 -17.34 5.14 -6.81
C ILE A 2 -17.63 5.77 -8.18
N GLU A 3 -18.67 6.60 -8.24
CA GLU A 3 -19.15 7.32 -9.42
C GLU A 3 -19.03 8.84 -9.19
N PRO A 4 -17.95 9.49 -9.68
CA PRO A 4 -17.73 10.92 -9.47
C PRO A 4 -18.76 11.84 -10.12
N ALA A 5 -19.42 11.35 -11.18
CA ALA A 5 -20.40 12.12 -11.95
C ALA A 5 -21.83 12.04 -11.37
N ASN A 6 -22.03 11.31 -10.26
CA ASN A 6 -23.33 11.22 -9.61
C ASN A 6 -23.62 12.53 -8.83
N PRO A 7 -24.64 13.31 -9.22
CA PRO A 7 -24.96 14.59 -8.57
C PRO A 7 -25.65 14.44 -7.21
N ASP A 8 -26.32 13.31 -6.96
CA ASP A 8 -27.15 13.09 -5.78
C ASP A 8 -26.36 12.51 -4.59
N LEU A 9 -25.24 11.83 -4.88
CA LEU A 9 -24.45 11.14 -3.89
C LEU A 9 -22.98 11.59 -3.94
N PRO A 10 -22.51 12.44 -3.01
CA PRO A 10 -21.14 12.94 -3.05
C PRO A 10 -20.13 11.82 -2.80
N ILE A 11 -18.95 11.94 -3.41
CA ILE A 11 -17.84 10.96 -3.31
C ILE A 11 -17.55 10.56 -1.85
N GLY A 12 -17.57 11.51 -0.92
CA GLY A 12 -17.34 11.21 0.50
C GLY A 12 -18.36 10.24 1.09
N ARG A 13 -19.64 10.35 0.71
CA ARG A 13 -20.70 9.44 1.15
C ARG A 13 -20.58 8.08 0.48
N GLN A 14 -20.20 8.05 -0.80
CA GLN A 14 -19.90 6.81 -1.51
C GLN A 14 -18.73 6.05 -0.85
N CYS A 15 -17.63 6.75 -0.50
CA CYS A 15 -16.51 6.17 0.23
C CYS A 15 -16.96 5.57 1.57
N GLN A 16 -17.80 6.29 2.33
CA GLN A 16 -18.35 5.79 3.61
C GLN A 16 -19.17 4.51 3.41
N LEU A 17 -20.06 4.46 2.41
CA LEU A 17 -20.88 3.28 2.12
C LEU A 17 -20.02 2.07 1.74
N LEU A 18 -18.90 2.30 1.05
CA LEU A 18 -17.95 1.27 0.64
C LEU A 18 -16.92 0.94 1.73
N SER A 19 -17.01 1.55 2.91
CA SER A 19 -16.06 1.38 4.01
C SER A 19 -14.59 1.65 3.62
N ILE A 20 -14.36 2.59 2.71
CA ILE A 20 -13.01 3.03 2.33
C ILE A 20 -12.78 4.49 2.73
N SER A 21 -11.51 4.83 2.96
CA SER A 21 -11.15 6.23 3.18
C SER A 21 -11.27 7.04 1.89
N ARG A 22 -11.63 8.32 2.01
CA ARG A 22 -11.68 9.23 0.85
C ARG A 22 -10.29 9.47 0.24
N SER A 23 -9.23 9.45 1.05
CA SER A 23 -7.85 9.58 0.57
C SER A 23 -7.45 8.40 -0.31
N SER A 24 -7.85 7.18 0.03
CA SER A 24 -7.61 5.98 -0.80
C SER A 24 -8.20 6.13 -2.21
N PHE A 25 -9.34 6.81 -2.35
CA PHE A 25 -9.95 7.03 -3.66
C PHE A 25 -9.13 7.98 -4.56
N TYR A 26 -8.52 9.01 -3.99
CA TYR A 26 -7.67 9.94 -4.76
C TYR A 26 -6.21 9.49 -4.87
N TYR A 27 -5.82 8.48 -4.11
CA TYR A 27 -4.46 7.98 -4.13
C TYR A 27 -4.16 7.29 -5.46
N GLN A 28 -3.22 7.84 -6.21
CA GLN A 28 -2.64 7.16 -7.37
C GLN A 28 -1.39 6.41 -6.90
N PRO A 29 -1.34 5.08 -7.03
CA PRO A 29 -0.15 4.32 -6.66
C PRO A 29 1.02 4.77 -7.54
N LYS A 30 2.08 5.22 -6.88
CA LYS A 30 3.36 5.47 -7.54
C LYS A 30 4.15 4.17 -7.45
N GLY A 31 4.49 3.59 -8.60
CA GLY A 31 5.36 2.42 -8.63
C GLY A 31 6.73 2.71 -7.99
N GLU A 32 7.44 1.64 -7.68
CA GLU A 32 8.74 1.75 -7.03
C GLU A 32 9.89 2.01 -8.02
N THR A 33 10.94 2.67 -7.54
CA THR A 33 12.17 2.82 -8.34
C THR A 33 12.87 1.47 -8.49
N ALA A 34 13.66 1.30 -9.56
CA ALA A 34 14.43 0.08 -9.77
C ALA A 34 15.36 -0.25 -8.58
N LEU A 35 15.99 0.78 -8.00
CA LEU A 35 16.81 0.63 -6.80
C LEU A 35 15.98 0.17 -5.59
N ASN A 36 14.84 0.81 -5.33
CA ASN A 36 14.01 0.43 -4.18
C ASN A 36 13.46 -1.00 -4.33
N LEU A 37 13.03 -1.38 -5.54
CA LEU A 37 12.62 -2.77 -5.83
C LEU A 37 13.75 -3.78 -5.61
N ALA A 38 14.98 -3.45 -6.01
CA ALA A 38 16.13 -4.31 -5.76
C ALA A 38 16.39 -4.50 -4.26
N LEU A 39 16.35 -3.41 -3.50
CA LEU A 39 16.51 -3.46 -2.04
C LEU A 39 15.40 -4.28 -1.36
N MET A 40 14.14 -4.08 -1.75
CA MET A 40 13.01 -4.85 -1.21
C MET A 40 13.20 -6.35 -1.45
N ARG A 41 13.63 -6.75 -2.66
CA ARG A 41 13.90 -8.16 -2.97
C ARG A 41 15.02 -8.75 -2.12
N GLN A 42 16.12 -8.01 -1.92
CA GLN A 42 17.21 -8.47 -1.06
C GLN A 42 16.77 -8.66 0.40
N ILE A 43 15.90 -7.78 0.90
CA ILE A 43 15.32 -7.91 2.24
C ILE A 43 14.46 -9.18 2.34
N ASP A 44 13.60 -9.42 1.35
CA ASP A 44 12.74 -10.61 1.30
C ASP A 44 13.58 -11.90 1.21
N GLU A 45 14.61 -11.92 0.35
CA GLU A 45 15.54 -13.04 0.20
C GLU A 45 16.23 -13.36 1.53
N GLN A 46 16.81 -12.36 2.20
CA GLN A 46 17.46 -12.54 3.49
C GLN A 46 16.49 -13.06 4.56
N PHE A 47 15.25 -12.56 4.58
CA PHE A 47 14.23 -13.01 5.53
C PHE A 47 13.86 -14.48 5.31
N LEU A 48 13.72 -14.90 4.04
CA LEU A 48 13.40 -16.29 3.71
C LEU A 48 14.57 -17.24 4.00
N GLU A 49 15.80 -16.83 3.69
CA GLU A 49 17.00 -17.62 3.96
C GLU A 49 17.27 -17.75 5.48
N THR A 50 16.98 -16.71 6.24
CA THR A 50 17.30 -16.62 7.67
C THR A 50 16.12 -16.16 8.51
N SER A 51 15.02 -16.91 8.45
CA SER A 51 13.77 -16.62 9.18
C SER A 51 13.91 -16.56 10.71
N PHE A 52 15.07 -16.95 11.25
CA PHE A 52 15.40 -16.91 12.67
C PHE A 52 16.23 -15.69 13.11
N PHE A 53 16.61 -14.78 12.22
CA PHE A 53 17.33 -13.52 12.54
C PHE A 53 16.44 -12.44 13.19
N GLY A 54 15.53 -12.84 14.09
CA GLY A 54 14.63 -11.92 14.82
C GLY A 54 15.35 -10.80 15.59
N VAL A 55 14.55 -9.81 16.04
CA VAL A 55 14.79 -8.44 16.59
C VAL A 55 16.20 -8.00 17.06
N ARG A 56 17.15 -8.87 17.40
CA ARG A 56 18.54 -8.48 17.68
C ARG A 56 19.54 -9.61 17.44
N GLN A 57 20.37 -9.49 16.40
CA GLN A 57 21.83 -9.69 16.48
C GLN A 57 22.54 -8.73 15.50
N MET A 58 22.87 -7.55 16.01
CA MET A 58 24.07 -6.82 15.58
C MET A 58 25.24 -7.44 16.36
N THR A 59 26.22 -8.01 15.66
CA THR A 59 27.58 -8.13 16.18
C THR A 59 28.49 -7.29 15.31
#